data_AF-A0A2V5R7M7-F1
#
_entry.id   AF-A0A2V5R7M7-F1
#
_cell.length_a   1.000
_cell.length_b   1.000
_cell.length_c   1.000
_cell.angle_alpha   90.00
_cell.angle_beta   90.00
_cell.angle_gamma   90.00
#
_symmetry.space_group_name_H-M   'P 1'
#
loop_
_entity.id
_entity.type
_entity.pdbx_description
1 polymer ?
#
loop_
_entity_poly.entity_id
_entity_poly.type
_entity_poly.pdbx_seq_one_letter_code
_entity_poly.pdbx_strand_id
1 'polypeptide(L)'
;MLKPAPLDPSRLYLSIYPWAELTYCVANKPQPVGQTLRPGSTSMWAGLHFINGYSPIRAAGVAREFATSIHGEINPEVGGYLLNHQAGREGELALIGVDGIVVAREVNIAPQPAGEWELMVSTEEGNVFHRRSASFARVRSLTSIDSRPNEQFVSATISRVNESRTFVEADIQVPSGDRRALLSFSRPYFRGYRARLGKRELAVTSYRGLFPIVEVPADAHGRLTLIYRPPWLVWGGSLAGACGLILLLSTIAAYRYASSAPAESVG
;
A
#
# COMPACT_ATOMS: atom_id res chain seq x y z
N MET A 1 2.79 -9.24 17.34
CA MET A 1 2.84 -8.50 16.05
C MET A 1 1.50 -8.49 15.28
N LEU A 2 0.49 -9.30 15.60
CA LEU A 2 -0.77 -9.30 14.83
C LEU A 2 -1.77 -8.19 15.22
N LYS A 3 -1.60 -7.57 16.39
CA LYS A 3 -2.45 -6.45 16.79
C LYS A 3 -2.00 -5.17 16.06
N PRO A 4 -2.93 -4.34 15.58
CA PRO A 4 -2.61 -3.08 14.90
C PRO A 4 -2.02 -2.04 15.86
N ALA A 5 -2.50 -2.01 17.11
CA ALA A 5 -1.99 -1.12 18.15
C ALA A 5 -0.45 -1.24 18.29
N PRO A 6 0.29 -0.14 18.51
CA PRO A 6 -0.21 1.22 18.77
C PRO A 6 -0.66 2.03 17.54
N LEU A 7 -0.62 1.43 16.35
CA LEU A 7 -0.93 2.12 15.09
C LEU A 7 -2.42 2.01 14.75
N ASP A 8 -2.95 3.06 14.13
CA ASP A 8 -4.32 3.18 13.65
C ASP A 8 -4.49 2.62 12.22
N PRO A 9 -5.26 1.54 11.99
CA PRO A 9 -5.49 0.96 10.66
C PRO A 9 -6.13 1.88 9.63
N SER A 10 -6.82 2.94 10.06
CA SER A 10 -7.45 3.89 9.14
C SER A 10 -6.43 4.78 8.41
N ARG A 11 -5.19 4.81 8.89
CA ARG A 11 -4.12 5.67 8.39
C ARG A 11 -3.23 4.96 7.37
N LEU A 12 -2.55 5.75 6.55
CA LEU A 12 -1.48 5.30 5.66
C LEU A 12 -0.14 5.77 6.25
N TYR A 13 0.72 4.81 6.58
CA TYR A 13 1.99 5.09 7.23
C TYR A 13 3.18 5.14 6.28
N LEU A 14 4.16 5.95 6.65
CA LEU A 14 5.56 5.83 6.23
C LEU A 14 6.39 5.47 7.47
N SER A 15 7.21 4.41 7.39
CA SER A 15 8.17 4.08 8.45
C SER A 15 9.57 4.56 8.07
N ILE A 16 10.27 5.27 8.94
CA ILE A 16 11.60 5.79 8.66
C ILE A 16 12.56 5.12 9.64
N TYR A 17 13.34 4.18 9.12
CA TYR A 17 14.30 3.40 9.89
C TYR A 17 15.54 3.06 9.05
N PRO A 18 16.70 2.90 9.70
CA PRO A 18 17.96 2.54 9.03
C PRO A 18 17.95 1.10 8.52
N TRP A 19 19.04 0.67 7.89
CA TRP A 19 19.21 -0.66 7.33
C TRP A 19 18.90 -1.78 8.34
N ALA A 20 17.73 -2.42 8.19
CA ALA A 20 17.22 -3.36 9.19
C ALA A 20 18.14 -4.57 9.42
N GLU A 21 18.76 -5.09 8.35
CA GLU A 21 19.69 -6.23 8.43
C GLU A 21 20.93 -5.92 9.28
N LEU A 22 21.34 -4.65 9.36
CA LEU A 22 22.48 -4.22 10.17
C LEU A 22 22.02 -3.77 11.55
N THR A 23 21.05 -2.87 11.63
CA THR A 23 20.65 -2.24 12.89
C THR A 23 19.82 -3.16 13.77
N TYR A 24 18.96 -3.99 13.19
CA TYR A 24 17.99 -4.82 13.92
C TYR A 24 18.31 -6.32 13.86
N CYS A 25 19.53 -6.68 13.42
CA CYS A 25 20.05 -8.02 13.64
C CYS A 25 20.11 -8.31 15.14
N VAL A 26 19.75 -9.53 15.54
CA VAL A 26 19.71 -9.98 16.95
C VAL A 26 21.05 -9.75 17.67
N ALA A 27 22.17 -9.85 16.95
CA ALA A 27 23.50 -9.58 17.50
C ALA A 27 23.69 -8.11 17.94
N ASN A 28 23.05 -7.16 17.25
CA ASN A 28 23.18 -5.72 17.48
C ASN A 28 22.03 -5.13 18.30
N LYS A 29 20.82 -5.71 18.17
CA LYS A 29 19.63 -5.32 18.93
C LYS A 29 18.89 -6.58 19.38
N PRO A 30 19.23 -7.12 20.57
CA PRO A 30 18.64 -8.37 21.07
C PRO A 30 17.18 -8.20 21.54
N GLN A 31 16.72 -6.95 21.74
CA GLN A 31 15.34 -6.67 22.09
C GLN A 31 14.39 -6.93 20.90
N PRO A 32 13.15 -7.35 21.13
CA PRO A 32 12.16 -7.49 20.06
C PRO A 32 11.92 -6.16 19.33
N VAL A 33 11.91 -6.20 17.99
CA VAL A 33 11.58 -5.07 17.11
C VAL A 33 10.40 -5.44 16.22
N GLY A 34 9.52 -4.49 15.95
CA GLY A 34 8.43 -4.64 14.98
C GLY A 34 7.03 -4.55 15.59
N GLN A 35 6.88 -4.08 16.82
CA GLN A 35 5.58 -3.66 17.33
C GLN A 35 5.22 -2.25 16.84
N THR A 36 6.21 -1.37 16.76
CA THR A 36 6.05 0.03 16.34
C THR A 36 6.61 0.25 14.94
N LEU A 37 7.86 -0.15 14.66
CA LEU A 37 8.54 0.18 13.39
C LEU A 37 8.01 -0.60 12.18
N ARG A 38 7.46 -1.79 12.45
CA ARG A 38 6.90 -2.67 11.42
C ARG A 38 7.81 -2.87 10.20
N PRO A 39 9.09 -3.27 10.38
CA PRO A 39 9.97 -3.51 9.24
C PRO A 39 9.43 -4.65 8.37
N GLY A 40 9.64 -4.54 7.06
CA GLY A 40 9.14 -5.51 6.08
C GLY A 40 7.63 -5.74 6.17
N SER A 41 7.19 -6.95 5.83
CA SER A 41 5.77 -7.30 5.67
C SER A 41 4.99 -7.46 6.98
N THR A 42 5.58 -7.09 8.13
CA THR A 42 4.95 -7.26 9.45
C THR A 42 3.70 -6.41 9.62
N SER A 43 3.65 -5.23 8.99
CA SER A 43 2.46 -4.36 8.93
C SER A 43 1.26 -5.06 8.27
N MET A 44 1.50 -5.85 7.22
CA MET A 44 0.44 -6.54 6.47
C MET A 44 -0.34 -7.53 7.32
N TRP A 45 0.34 -8.26 8.20
CA TRP A 45 -0.28 -9.25 9.08
C TRP A 45 -1.14 -8.61 10.18
N ALA A 46 -0.93 -7.33 10.46
CA ALA A 46 -1.69 -6.55 11.43
C ALA A 46 -2.82 -5.72 10.80
N GLY A 47 -3.05 -5.85 9.49
CA GLY A 47 -4.05 -5.04 8.77
C GLY A 47 -3.67 -3.55 8.69
N LEU A 48 -2.39 -3.22 8.82
CA LEU A 48 -1.89 -1.85 8.73
C LEU A 48 -1.47 -1.52 7.30
N HIS A 49 -1.63 -0.26 6.92
CA HIS A 49 -1.30 0.24 5.59
C HIS A 49 -0.03 1.07 5.67
N PHE A 50 1.01 0.65 4.96
CA PHE A 50 2.25 1.42 4.86
C PHE A 50 2.59 1.64 3.39
N ILE A 51 3.30 2.72 3.06
CA ILE A 51 3.84 2.90 1.70
C ILE A 51 5.16 2.14 1.50
N ASN A 52 5.91 1.91 2.57
CA ASN A 52 7.14 1.13 2.61
C ASN A 52 7.02 -0.04 3.60
N GLY A 53 7.76 -1.13 3.39
CA GLY A 53 7.53 -2.40 4.11
C GLY A 53 6.84 -3.48 3.28
N TYR A 54 6.58 -3.23 2.00
CA TYR A 54 6.19 -4.29 1.08
C TYR A 54 7.43 -4.93 0.48
N SER A 55 7.71 -6.18 0.87
CA SER A 55 8.30 -7.30 0.08
C SER A 55 9.51 -6.99 -0.83
N PRO A 56 10.41 -7.97 -1.11
CA PRO A 56 11.52 -7.78 -2.07
C PRO A 56 11.13 -7.24 -3.46
N ILE A 57 9.85 -7.34 -3.82
CA ILE A 57 9.29 -6.88 -5.11
C ILE A 57 9.38 -5.36 -5.29
N ARG A 58 9.33 -4.55 -4.21
CA ARG A 58 9.44 -3.07 -4.20
C ARG A 58 8.53 -2.33 -5.21
N ALA A 59 7.66 -1.43 -4.74
CA ALA A 59 6.97 -0.53 -5.68
C ALA A 59 8.01 0.39 -6.34
N ALA A 60 8.24 0.25 -7.65
CA ALA A 60 9.41 0.85 -8.32
C ALA A 60 9.48 2.39 -8.18
N GLY A 61 8.34 3.09 -8.16
CA GLY A 61 8.33 4.52 -7.88
C GLY A 61 8.64 4.86 -6.43
N VAL A 62 8.07 4.12 -5.47
CA VAL A 62 8.38 4.27 -4.03
C VAL A 62 9.86 3.99 -3.77
N ALA A 63 10.43 2.95 -4.39
CA ALA A 63 11.85 2.63 -4.24
C ALA A 63 12.77 3.67 -4.86
N ARG A 64 12.40 4.24 -6.01
CA ARG A 64 13.19 5.29 -6.64
C ARG A 64 13.10 6.61 -5.89
N GLU A 65 11.91 7.02 -5.46
CA GLU A 65 11.67 8.31 -4.81
C GLU A 65 12.18 8.33 -3.37
N PHE A 66 11.90 7.26 -2.61
CA PHE A 66 12.27 7.18 -1.20
C PHE A 66 13.58 6.43 -0.95
N ALA A 67 14.29 6.03 -2.02
CA ALA A 67 15.50 5.22 -1.94
C ALA A 67 15.34 3.99 -1.02
N THR A 68 14.19 3.31 -1.09
CA THR A 68 13.92 2.18 -0.19
C THR A 68 14.66 0.91 -0.60
N SER A 69 15.26 0.24 0.39
CA SER A 69 15.88 -1.08 0.20
C SER A 69 14.89 -2.21 0.54
N ILE A 70 15.37 -3.45 0.66
CA ILE A 70 14.57 -4.68 0.50
C ILE A 70 13.46 -4.81 1.57
N HIS A 71 13.69 -4.31 2.79
CA HIS A 71 12.69 -4.36 3.85
C HIS A 71 11.86 -3.08 3.95
N GLY A 72 12.20 -2.03 3.20
CA GLY A 72 11.54 -0.73 3.23
C GLY A 72 12.31 0.34 4.01
N GLU A 73 13.51 0.03 4.51
CA GLU A 73 14.45 0.98 5.08
C GLU A 73 14.72 2.13 4.12
N ILE A 74 14.91 3.33 4.66
CA ILE A 74 15.10 4.56 3.89
C ILE A 74 16.50 5.09 4.20
N ASN A 75 17.22 5.55 3.17
CA ASN A 75 18.49 6.24 3.36
C ASN A 75 18.29 7.41 4.36
N PRO A 76 19.14 7.56 5.40
CA PRO A 76 18.98 8.60 6.41
C PRO A 76 18.84 10.03 5.87
N GLU A 77 19.58 10.39 4.81
CA GLU A 77 19.50 11.71 4.18
C GLU A 77 18.13 11.92 3.52
N VAL A 78 17.63 10.91 2.82
CA VAL A 78 16.29 10.93 2.21
C VAL A 78 15.22 10.98 3.29
N GLY A 79 15.33 10.16 4.34
CA GLY A 79 14.42 10.19 5.48
C GLY A 79 14.37 11.56 6.15
N GLY A 80 15.54 12.17 6.37
CA GLY A 80 15.67 13.54 6.88
C GLY A 80 15.04 14.57 5.94
N TYR A 81 15.26 14.46 4.63
CA TYR A 81 14.63 15.33 3.65
C TYR A 81 13.10 15.23 3.67
N LEU A 82 12.56 14.00 3.69
CA LEU A 82 11.11 13.76 3.73
C LEU A 82 10.47 14.37 4.97
N LEU A 83 11.09 14.16 6.14
CA LEU A 83 10.62 14.68 7.41
C LEU A 83 10.67 16.21 7.46
N ASN A 84 11.75 16.82 6.97
CA ASN A 84 11.93 18.27 7.10
C ASN A 84 11.23 19.08 6.01
N HIS A 85 11.04 18.51 4.81
CA HIS A 85 10.59 19.29 3.63
C HIS A 85 9.33 18.73 2.95
N GLN A 86 9.01 17.45 3.11
CA GLN A 86 7.88 16.81 2.40
C GLN A 86 6.73 16.39 3.31
N ALA A 87 6.85 16.58 4.63
CA ALA A 87 5.82 16.24 5.61
C ALA A 87 4.77 17.35 5.83
N GLY A 88 4.86 18.49 5.15
CA GLY A 88 3.81 19.52 5.15
C GLY A 88 2.56 19.16 4.35
N ARG A 89 1.53 20.01 4.39
CA ARG A 89 0.26 19.83 3.64
C ARG A 89 0.40 19.81 2.13
N GLU A 90 1.34 20.58 1.60
CA GLU A 90 1.64 20.65 0.16
C GLU A 90 2.79 19.72 -0.23
N GLY A 91 3.35 18.99 0.74
CA GLY A 91 4.46 18.07 0.51
C GLY A 91 4.01 16.75 -0.12
N GLU A 92 4.98 16.01 -0.66
CA GLU A 92 4.71 14.75 -1.35
C GLU A 92 4.03 13.70 -0.45
N LEU A 93 4.31 13.71 0.86
CA LEU A 93 3.67 12.78 1.80
C LEU A 93 2.16 13.04 1.87
N ALA A 94 1.73 14.30 1.89
CA ALA A 94 0.32 14.64 1.80
C ALA A 94 -0.26 14.25 0.44
N LEU A 95 0.47 14.46 -0.65
CA LEU A 95 0.02 14.11 -2.00
C LEU A 95 -0.19 12.60 -2.19
N ILE A 96 0.58 11.75 -1.51
CA ILE A 96 0.38 10.29 -1.50
C ILE A 96 -0.77 9.88 -0.56
N GLY A 97 -1.06 10.70 0.45
CA GLY A 97 -2.07 10.44 1.45
C GLY A 97 -1.51 9.83 2.74
N VAL A 98 -0.21 10.03 3.00
CA VAL A 98 0.43 9.66 4.27
C VAL A 98 -0.02 10.62 5.36
N ASP A 99 -0.65 10.04 6.39
CA ASP A 99 -1.17 10.73 7.57
C ASP A 99 -0.70 10.09 8.88
N GLY A 100 0.16 9.07 8.79
CA GLY A 100 0.95 8.53 9.90
C GLY A 100 2.42 8.41 9.51
N ILE A 101 3.33 8.76 10.42
CA ILE A 101 4.76 8.55 10.24
C ILE A 101 5.30 7.84 11.48
N VAL A 102 6.03 6.75 11.26
CA VAL A 102 6.79 6.08 12.31
C VAL A 102 8.26 6.43 12.10
N VAL A 103 8.95 6.91 13.13
CA VAL A 103 10.36 7.26 13.08
C VAL A 103 11.13 6.44 14.10
N ALA A 104 12.12 5.69 13.63
CA ALA A 104 12.99 4.89 14.48
C ALA A 104 13.75 5.71 15.51
N ARG A 105 14.02 5.08 16.66
CA ARG A 105 14.82 5.68 17.75
C ARG A 105 16.21 6.09 17.28
N GLU A 106 16.79 5.35 16.33
CA GLU A 106 18.10 5.65 15.75
C GLU A 106 18.09 6.90 14.84
N VAL A 107 16.92 7.29 14.33
CA VAL A 107 16.76 8.50 13.49
C VAL A 107 16.33 9.68 14.36
N ASN A 108 15.27 9.50 15.16
CA ASN A 108 14.77 10.49 16.14
C ASN A 108 14.57 11.92 15.61
N ILE A 109 14.12 12.08 14.36
CA ILE A 109 13.75 13.36 13.76
C ILE A 109 12.23 13.48 13.75
N ALA A 110 11.69 14.59 14.25
CA ALA A 110 10.26 14.86 14.19
C ALA A 110 9.86 15.45 12.82
N PRO A 111 8.71 15.06 12.24
CA PRO A 111 8.24 15.62 10.98
C PRO A 111 7.90 17.10 11.10
N GLN A 112 8.21 17.86 10.04
CA GLN A 112 7.95 19.28 9.92
C GLN A 112 6.85 19.58 8.88
N PRO A 113 6.05 20.64 9.09
CA PRO A 113 6.10 21.54 10.24
C PRO A 113 5.47 20.91 11.49
N ALA A 114 6.10 21.07 12.65
CA ALA A 114 5.66 20.44 13.90
C ALA A 114 4.19 20.73 14.26
N GLY A 115 3.66 21.90 13.87
CA GLY A 115 2.27 22.27 14.08
C GLY A 115 1.25 21.39 13.35
N GLU A 116 1.64 20.64 12.32
CA GLU A 116 0.75 19.73 11.59
C GLU A 116 0.71 18.32 12.17
N TRP A 117 1.64 17.98 13.06
CA TRP A 117 1.85 16.63 13.55
C TRP A 117 1.64 16.55 15.06
N GLU A 118 1.14 15.40 15.49
CA GLU A 118 0.94 15.04 16.89
C GLU A 118 1.70 13.75 17.18
N LEU A 119 2.54 13.78 18.22
CA LEU A 119 3.20 12.59 18.73
C LEU A 119 2.16 11.76 19.49
N MET A 120 1.84 10.59 18.97
CA MET A 120 0.85 9.70 19.54
C MET A 120 1.46 8.73 20.55
N VAL A 121 2.62 8.19 20.20
CA VAL A 121 3.29 7.16 20.99
C VAL A 121 4.81 7.33 20.85
N SER A 122 5.52 7.17 21.96
CA SER A 122 6.97 7.01 22.01
C SER A 122 7.27 5.67 22.67
N THR A 123 8.01 4.80 21.99
CA THR A 123 8.42 3.48 22.47
C THR A 123 9.93 3.32 22.37
N GLU A 124 10.50 2.26 22.94
CA GLU A 124 11.92 1.92 22.76
C GLU A 124 12.31 1.73 21.27
N GLU A 125 11.35 1.36 20.40
CA GLU A 125 11.62 1.23 18.97
C GLU A 125 11.61 2.58 18.24
N GLY A 126 10.77 3.54 18.67
CA GLY A 126 10.66 4.83 18.01
C GLY A 126 9.39 5.62 18.34
N ASN A 127 9.16 6.67 17.56
CA ASN A 127 8.06 7.61 17.73
C ASN A 127 7.02 7.44 16.62
N VAL A 128 5.74 7.54 16.97
CA VAL A 128 4.61 7.52 16.03
C VAL A 128 3.98 8.91 16.00
N PHE A 129 3.93 9.50 14.83
CA PHE A 129 3.31 10.80 14.58
C PHE A 129 2.09 10.64 13.70
N HIS A 130 0.98 11.27 14.08
CA HIS A 130 -0.21 11.40 13.25
C HIS A 130 -0.37 12.84 12.79
N ARG A 131 -0.87 13.03 11.57
CA ARG A 131 -1.35 14.37 11.18
C ARG A 131 -2.52 14.76 12.09
N ARG A 132 -2.55 16.03 12.52
CA ARG A 132 -3.64 16.63 13.31
C ARG A 132 -4.94 16.78 12.55
N SER A 133 -4.85 16.88 11.21
CA SER A 133 -6.03 16.84 10.36
C SER A 133 -6.69 15.46 10.39
N ALA A 134 -7.94 15.39 9.94
CA ALA A 134 -8.58 14.11 9.68
C ALA A 134 -7.70 13.25 8.76
N SER A 135 -7.77 11.93 8.95
CA SER A 135 -7.09 10.96 8.09
C SER A 135 -7.49 11.19 6.63
N PHE A 136 -6.54 10.98 5.72
CA PHE A 136 -6.80 11.17 4.30
C PHE A 136 -7.76 10.09 3.79
N ALA A 137 -8.72 10.50 2.97
CA ALA A 137 -9.56 9.55 2.24
C ALA A 137 -8.69 8.66 1.34
N ARG A 138 -9.10 7.40 1.16
CA ARG A 138 -8.39 6.42 0.32
C ARG A 138 -8.47 6.74 -1.17
N VAL A 139 -9.53 7.44 -1.57
CA VAL A 139 -9.71 7.97 -2.92
C VAL A 139 -9.88 9.48 -2.79
N ARG A 140 -9.10 10.26 -3.53
CA ARG A 140 -9.12 11.73 -3.43
C ARG A 140 -9.16 12.35 -4.82
N SER A 141 -9.95 13.41 -4.95
CA SER A 141 -9.93 14.25 -6.15
C SER A 141 -8.81 15.25 -6.03
N LEU A 142 -7.88 15.22 -6.98
CA LEU A 142 -6.82 16.21 -7.11
C LEU A 142 -7.26 17.25 -8.14
N THR A 143 -7.02 18.53 -7.85
CA THR A 143 -7.33 19.65 -8.76
C THR A 143 -6.13 20.07 -9.61
N SER A 144 -4.92 19.71 -9.18
CA SER A 144 -3.67 19.93 -9.91
C SER A 144 -2.61 18.92 -9.49
N ILE A 145 -1.59 18.75 -10.32
CA ILE A 145 -0.37 17.97 -10.04
C ILE A 145 0.81 18.68 -10.70
N ASP A 146 1.95 18.72 -10.00
CA ASP A 146 3.16 19.40 -10.49
C ASP A 146 3.75 18.80 -11.78
N SER A 147 3.52 17.52 -12.05
CA SER A 147 3.93 16.85 -13.29
C SER A 147 3.14 17.31 -14.52
N ARG A 148 2.03 18.04 -14.31
CA ARG A 148 1.20 18.63 -15.37
C ARG A 148 0.75 20.03 -14.95
N PRO A 149 1.68 21.00 -14.86
CA PRO A 149 1.42 22.30 -14.23
C PRO A 149 0.40 23.15 -14.99
N ASN A 150 0.21 22.89 -16.28
CA ASN A 150 -0.74 23.61 -17.13
C ASN A 150 -2.13 22.93 -17.19
N GLU A 151 -2.32 21.81 -16.51
CA GLU A 151 -3.62 21.12 -16.46
C GLU A 151 -4.32 21.38 -15.13
N GLN A 152 -5.60 21.74 -15.22
CA GLN A 152 -6.48 21.84 -14.06
C GLN A 152 -7.60 20.81 -14.16
N PHE A 153 -7.90 20.19 -13.03
CA PHE A 153 -8.92 19.17 -12.89
C PHE A 153 -10.06 19.67 -12.02
N VAL A 154 -11.29 19.27 -12.35
CA VAL A 154 -12.45 19.58 -11.51
C VAL A 154 -12.49 18.64 -10.30
N SER A 155 -12.99 19.13 -9.17
CA SER A 155 -13.20 18.29 -7.99
C SER A 155 -14.42 17.38 -8.21
N ALA A 156 -14.21 16.07 -8.13
CA ALA A 156 -15.29 15.09 -8.11
C ALA A 156 -15.81 14.89 -6.68
N THR A 157 -17.10 14.63 -6.55
CA THR A 157 -17.70 14.13 -5.31
C THR A 157 -17.43 12.63 -5.21
N ILE A 158 -16.88 12.20 -4.06
CA ILE A 158 -16.49 10.81 -3.80
C ILE A 158 -17.26 10.34 -2.56
N SER A 159 -17.92 9.20 -2.65
CA SER A 159 -18.67 8.62 -1.52
C SER A 159 -18.64 7.10 -1.53
N ARG A 160 -19.12 6.48 -0.43
CA ARG A 160 -19.26 5.01 -0.28
C ARG A 160 -17.98 4.25 -0.66
N VAL A 161 -16.85 4.68 -0.11
CA VAL A 161 -15.55 4.05 -0.37
C VAL A 161 -15.48 2.71 0.36
N ASN A 162 -15.23 1.64 -0.38
CA ASN A 162 -14.93 0.31 0.11
C ASN A 162 -13.59 -0.15 -0.45
N GLU A 163 -12.73 -0.75 0.36
CA GLU A 163 -11.41 -1.17 -0.10
C GLU A 163 -10.96 -2.51 0.47
N SER A 164 -10.02 -3.11 -0.25
CA SER A 164 -9.20 -4.23 0.19
C SER A 164 -7.80 -4.09 -0.37
N ARG A 165 -6.92 -5.05 -0.08
CA ARG A 165 -5.51 -5.02 -0.51
C ARG A 165 -5.34 -4.89 -2.03
N THR A 166 -6.24 -5.47 -2.81
CA THR A 166 -6.16 -5.49 -4.28
C THR A 166 -7.29 -4.72 -4.94
N PHE A 167 -8.16 -4.08 -4.17
CA PHE A 167 -9.40 -3.51 -4.67
C PHE A 167 -9.73 -2.18 -3.99
N VAL A 168 -10.30 -1.24 -4.74
CA VAL A 168 -10.99 -0.06 -4.23
C VAL A 168 -12.25 0.15 -5.04
N GLU A 169 -13.35 0.43 -4.37
CA GLU A 169 -14.62 0.83 -4.96
C GLU A 169 -15.08 2.13 -4.32
N ALA A 170 -15.57 3.06 -5.15
CA ALA A 170 -16.13 4.30 -4.69
C ALA A 170 -17.17 4.79 -5.69
N ASP A 171 -18.19 5.49 -5.20
CA ASP A 171 -19.09 6.20 -6.08
C ASP A 171 -18.56 7.59 -6.37
N ILE A 172 -18.50 7.90 -7.66
CA ILE A 172 -17.93 9.11 -8.21
C ILE A 172 -19.02 9.89 -8.91
N GLN A 173 -19.02 11.20 -8.69
CA GLN A 173 -19.80 12.14 -9.46
C GLN A 173 -18.91 13.31 -9.87
N VAL A 174 -18.65 13.43 -11.17
CA VAL A 174 -17.93 14.56 -11.74
C VAL A 174 -18.96 15.62 -12.15
N PRO A 175 -18.77 16.89 -11.79
CA PRO A 175 -19.66 17.97 -12.24
C PRO A 175 -19.78 18.02 -13.76
N SER A 176 -20.94 18.45 -14.25
CA SER A 176 -21.17 18.69 -15.68
C SER A 176 -20.28 19.84 -16.19
N GLY A 177 -19.83 19.74 -17.44
CA GLY A 177 -18.95 20.71 -18.09
C GLY A 177 -17.95 20.01 -19.01
N ASP A 178 -16.83 20.69 -19.31
CA ASP A 178 -15.82 20.16 -20.24
C ASP A 178 -14.56 19.62 -19.55
N ARG A 179 -14.46 19.79 -18.22
CA ARG A 179 -13.25 19.42 -17.46
C ARG A 179 -13.37 18.05 -16.80
N ARG A 180 -12.34 17.25 -16.99
CA ARG A 180 -12.15 15.95 -16.33
C ARG A 180 -11.72 16.11 -14.87
N ALA A 181 -12.06 15.12 -14.04
CA ALA A 181 -11.54 14.99 -12.68
C ALA A 181 -10.31 14.07 -12.67
N LEU A 182 -9.36 14.32 -11.77
CA LEU A 182 -8.23 13.44 -11.51
C LEU A 182 -8.38 12.79 -10.15
N LEU A 183 -8.49 11.46 -10.12
CA LEU A 183 -8.58 10.71 -8.89
C LEU A 183 -7.23 10.08 -8.56
N SER A 184 -6.81 10.21 -7.30
CA SER A 184 -5.67 9.52 -6.71
C SER A 184 -6.13 8.48 -5.71
N PHE A 185 -5.37 7.41 -5.56
CA PHE A 185 -5.65 6.37 -4.57
C PHE A 185 -4.44 6.19 -3.66
N SER A 186 -4.67 6.25 -2.35
CA SER A 186 -3.64 6.26 -1.31
C SER A 186 -3.04 4.87 -1.10
N ARG A 187 -2.33 4.35 -2.12
CA ARG A 187 -1.63 3.06 -2.11
C ARG A 187 -0.50 3.02 -3.14
N PRO A 188 0.54 2.19 -2.94
CA PRO A 188 1.63 2.09 -3.89
C PRO A 188 1.18 1.64 -5.27
N TYR A 189 1.79 2.22 -6.30
CA TYR A 189 1.53 1.83 -7.69
C TYR A 189 2.35 0.59 -8.10
N PHE A 190 1.67 -0.33 -8.76
CA PHE A 190 2.24 -1.47 -9.45
C PHE A 190 1.59 -1.61 -10.83
N ARG A 191 2.36 -2.02 -11.84
CA ARG A 191 1.79 -2.32 -13.16
C ARG A 191 0.79 -3.49 -13.02
N GLY A 192 -0.44 -3.31 -13.50
CA GLY A 192 -1.50 -4.31 -13.41
C GLY A 192 -2.80 -3.82 -12.77
N TYR A 193 -2.85 -2.57 -12.31
CA TYR A 193 -4.11 -1.92 -11.95
C TYR A 193 -4.99 -1.71 -13.18
N ARG A 194 -6.30 -1.94 -13.01
CA ARG A 194 -7.35 -1.66 -13.99
C ARG A 194 -8.46 -0.86 -13.32
N ALA A 195 -8.96 0.16 -14.00
CA ALA A 195 -10.07 0.96 -13.51
C ALA A 195 -11.30 0.82 -14.41
N ARG A 196 -12.48 0.75 -13.81
CA ARG A 196 -13.75 0.71 -14.54
C ARG A 196 -14.77 1.60 -13.85
N LEU A 197 -15.46 2.44 -14.62
CA LEU A 197 -16.64 3.19 -14.17
C LEU A 197 -17.87 2.56 -14.82
N GLY A 198 -18.63 1.80 -14.04
CA GLY A 198 -19.66 0.91 -14.59
C GLY A 198 -19.06 -0.08 -15.59
N LYS A 199 -19.51 -0.04 -16.85
CA LYS A 199 -18.98 -0.92 -17.91
C LYS A 199 -17.74 -0.36 -18.62
N ARG A 200 -17.50 0.95 -18.51
CA ARG A 200 -16.44 1.67 -19.22
C ARG A 200 -15.10 1.46 -18.54
N GLU A 201 -14.11 1.00 -19.30
CA GLU A 201 -12.73 0.95 -18.82
C GLU A 201 -12.12 2.36 -18.84
N LEU A 202 -11.33 2.67 -17.82
CA LEU A 202 -10.57 3.90 -17.68
C LEU A 202 -9.08 3.59 -17.62
N ALA A 203 -8.27 4.47 -18.23
CA ALA A 203 -6.82 4.35 -18.17
C ALA A 203 -6.33 4.58 -16.75
N VAL A 204 -5.55 3.64 -16.24
CA VAL A 204 -4.83 3.80 -14.97
C VAL A 204 -3.39 4.15 -15.28
N THR A 205 -2.97 5.32 -14.83
CA THR A 205 -1.57 5.74 -14.86
C THR A 205 -1.06 5.89 -13.43
N SER A 206 0.11 6.49 -13.27
CA SER A 206 0.69 6.72 -11.95
C SER A 206 1.25 8.12 -11.87
N TYR A 207 1.09 8.76 -10.72
CA TYR A 207 1.86 9.96 -10.42
C TYR A 207 3.30 9.56 -10.08
N ARG A 208 4.25 9.83 -10.99
CA ARG A 208 5.68 9.46 -10.86
C ARG A 208 5.95 7.99 -10.48
N GLY A 209 5.01 7.08 -10.72
CA GLY A 209 5.12 5.68 -10.28
C GLY A 209 4.88 5.44 -8.79
N LEU A 210 4.44 6.45 -8.03
CA LEU A 210 4.22 6.38 -6.58
C LEU A 210 2.87 5.75 -6.26
N PHE A 211 1.79 6.30 -6.82
CA PHE A 211 0.42 5.86 -6.57
C PHE A 211 -0.39 5.91 -7.87
N PRO A 212 -1.43 5.05 -8.00
CA PRO A 212 -2.28 5.05 -9.18
C PRO A 212 -3.11 6.33 -9.25
N ILE A 213 -3.27 6.83 -10.46
CA ILE A 213 -4.17 7.94 -10.78
C ILE A 213 -5.08 7.56 -11.95
N VAL A 214 -6.31 8.05 -11.91
CA VAL A 214 -7.35 7.79 -12.92
C VAL A 214 -8.02 9.09 -13.28
N GLU A 215 -8.08 9.40 -14.56
CA GLU A 215 -8.87 10.51 -15.07
C GLU A 215 -10.30 10.05 -15.33
N VAL A 216 -11.26 10.81 -14.80
CA VAL A 216 -12.68 10.55 -14.96
C VAL A 216 -13.27 11.68 -15.82
N PRO A 217 -13.94 11.35 -16.95
CA PRO A 217 -14.52 12.36 -17.83
C PRO A 217 -15.52 13.27 -17.12
N ALA A 218 -15.72 14.47 -17.67
CA ALA A 218 -16.77 15.37 -17.22
C ALA A 218 -18.15 14.69 -17.30
N ASP A 219 -19.06 15.11 -16.41
CA ASP A 219 -20.43 14.58 -16.30
C ASP A 219 -20.54 13.07 -15.98
N ALA A 220 -19.40 12.39 -15.80
CA ALA A 220 -19.38 10.98 -15.51
C ALA A 220 -19.81 10.73 -14.05
N HIS A 221 -20.73 9.79 -13.88
CA HIS A 221 -21.24 9.39 -12.59
C HIS A 221 -21.39 7.88 -12.49
N GLY A 222 -21.23 7.36 -11.27
CA GLY A 222 -21.46 5.96 -10.95
C GLY A 222 -20.33 5.33 -10.16
N ARG A 223 -20.36 3.99 -10.14
CA ARG A 223 -19.44 3.20 -9.34
C ARG A 223 -18.12 2.96 -10.07
N LEU A 224 -17.06 3.52 -9.51
CA LEU A 224 -15.68 3.30 -9.94
C LEU A 224 -15.08 2.13 -9.17
N THR A 225 -14.47 1.21 -9.89
CA THR A 225 -13.68 0.11 -9.32
C THR A 225 -12.25 0.22 -9.80
N LEU A 226 -11.29 0.09 -8.89
CA LEU A 226 -9.86 -0.04 -9.16
C LEU A 226 -9.38 -1.39 -8.63
N ILE A 227 -8.92 -2.26 -9.53
CA ILE A 227 -8.52 -3.62 -9.19
C ILE A 227 -7.08 -3.87 -9.62
N TYR A 228 -6.25 -4.37 -8.69
CA TYR A 228 -4.94 -4.93 -9.00
C TYR A 228 -5.09 -6.39 -9.42
N ARG A 229 -4.98 -6.65 -10.73
CA ARG A 229 -5.07 -8.01 -11.28
C ARG A 229 -4.10 -8.17 -12.45
N PRO A 230 -2.78 -8.29 -12.17
CA PRO A 230 -1.79 -8.42 -13.22
C PRO A 230 -1.93 -9.77 -13.94
N PRO A 231 -1.59 -9.85 -15.25
CA PRO A 231 -1.76 -11.08 -16.04
C PRO A 231 -1.05 -12.29 -15.45
N TRP A 232 0.17 -12.13 -14.93
CA TRP A 232 0.95 -13.22 -14.34
C TRP A 232 0.28 -13.83 -13.10
N LEU A 233 -0.50 -13.05 -12.33
CA LEU A 233 -1.23 -13.57 -11.18
C LEU A 233 -2.39 -14.46 -11.64
N VAL A 234 -3.03 -14.09 -12.75
CA VAL A 234 -4.10 -14.89 -13.37
C VAL A 234 -3.51 -16.20 -13.89
N TRP A 235 -2.44 -16.15 -14.69
CA TRP A 235 -1.78 -17.34 -15.22
C TRP A 235 -1.22 -18.26 -14.13
N GLY A 236 -0.50 -17.69 -13.16
CA GLY A 236 0.09 -18.44 -12.06
C GLY A 236 -0.97 -19.08 -11.16
N GLY A 237 -2.06 -18.37 -10.87
CA GLY A 237 -3.20 -18.92 -10.13
C GLY A 237 -3.88 -20.08 -10.86
N SER A 238 -4.11 -19.94 -12.17
CA SER A 238 -4.67 -21.01 -13.00
C SER A 238 -3.78 -22.25 -13.03
N LEU A 239 -2.46 -22.07 -13.19
CA LEU A 239 -1.50 -23.17 -13.21
C LEU A 239 -1.44 -23.89 -11.86
N ALA A 240 -1.37 -23.14 -10.75
CA ALA A 240 -1.39 -23.72 -9.41
C ALA A 240 -2.67 -24.52 -9.15
N GLY A 241 -3.82 -24.01 -9.61
CA GLY A 241 -5.09 -24.73 -9.54
C GLY A 241 -5.08 -26.05 -10.31
N ALA A 242 -4.55 -26.05 -11.54
CA ALA A 242 -4.40 -27.27 -12.33
C ALA A 242 -3.48 -28.29 -11.66
N CYS A 243 -2.32 -27.86 -11.15
CA CYS A 243 -1.40 -28.72 -10.41
C CYS A 243 -2.06 -29.31 -9.15
N GLY A 244 -2.79 -28.50 -8.39
CA GLY A 244 -3.52 -28.95 -7.20
C GLY A 244 -4.58 -30.00 -7.54
N LEU A 245 -5.31 -29.81 -8.65
CA LEU A 245 -6.29 -30.79 -9.13
C LEU A 245 -5.62 -32.11 -9.53
N ILE A 246 -4.47 -32.07 -10.21
CA ILE A 246 -3.70 -33.26 -10.58
C ILE A 246 -3.26 -34.03 -9.33
N LEU A 247 -2.72 -33.33 -8.32
CA LEU A 247 -2.32 -33.95 -7.06
C LEU A 247 -3.52 -34.59 -6.34
N LEU A 248 -4.65 -33.87 -6.24
CA LEU A 248 -5.86 -34.39 -5.63
C LEU A 248 -6.35 -35.66 -6.34
N LEU A 249 -6.49 -35.63 -7.66
CA LEU A 249 -6.94 -36.79 -8.44
C LEU A 249 -5.97 -37.97 -8.31
N SER A 250 -4.66 -37.70 -8.29
CA SER A 250 -3.63 -38.73 -8.08
C SER A 250 -3.74 -39.37 -6.70
N THR A 251 -3.97 -38.57 -5.64
CA THR A 251 -4.17 -39.11 -4.28
C THR A 251 -5.46 -39.94 -4.17
N ILE A 252 -6.56 -39.51 -4.80
CA ILE A 252 -7.81 -40.27 -4.83
C ILE A 252 -7.60 -41.60 -5.58
N ALA A 253 -6.92 -41.57 -6.72
CA ALA A 253 -6.61 -42.76 -7.50
C ALA A 253 -5.73 -43.75 -6.70
N ALA A 254 -4.68 -43.25 -6.05
CA ALA A 254 -3.80 -44.05 -5.19
C ALA A 254 -4.56 -44.66 -4.00
N TYR A 255 -5.44 -43.90 -3.35
CA TYR A 255 -6.27 -44.39 -2.24
C TYR A 255 -7.24 -45.49 -2.69
N ARG A 256 -7.90 -45.32 -3.84
CA ARG A 256 -8.79 -46.34 -4.42
C ARG A 256 -8.02 -47.59 -4.81
N TYR A 257 -6.83 -47.45 -5.38
CA TYR A 257 -5.96 -48.58 -5.72
C TYR A 257 -5.54 -49.36 -4.46
N ALA A 258 -5.07 -48.66 -3.42
CA ALA A 258 -4.70 -49.30 -2.15
C ALA A 258 -5.88 -49.99 -1.45
N SER A 259 -7.08 -49.42 -1.55
CA SER A 259 -8.30 -49.98 -0.95
C SER A 259 -8.89 -51.16 -1.74
N SER A 260 -8.48 -51.35 -2.99
CA SER A 260 -8.90 -52.46 -3.87
C SER A 260 -7.83 -53.55 -4.00
N ALA A 261 -6.64 -53.33 -3.41
CA ALA A 261 -5.62 -54.37 -3.31
C ALA A 261 -6.10 -55.46 -2.34
N PRO A 262 -6.17 -56.73 -2.77
CA PRO A 262 -6.57 -57.82 -1.90
C PRO A 262 -5.55 -57.97 -0.76
N ALA A 263 -6.03 -58.18 0.47
CA ALA A 263 -5.18 -58.55 1.59
C ALA A 263 -4.47 -59.86 1.22
N GLU A 264 -3.14 -59.83 1.10
CA GLU A 264 -2.35 -61.05 1.04
C GLU A 264 -2.62 -61.84 2.32
N SER A 265 -3.34 -62.96 2.17
CA SER A 265 -3.48 -63.95 3.22
C SER A 265 -2.11 -64.55 3.50
N VAL A 266 -1.48 -64.13 4.58
CA VAL A 266 -0.29 -64.79 5.12
C VAL A 266 -0.73 -66.17 5.60
N GLY A 267 -0.26 -67.21 4.90
CA GLY A 267 -0.45 -68.62 5.27
C GLY A 267 0.44 -69.06 6.42
#